data_AF-A0A059DR80-F1
#
_entry.id   AF-A0A059DR80-F1
#
_cell.length_a   1.000
_cell.length_b   1.000
_cell.length_c   1.000
_cell.angle_alpha   90.00
_cell.angle_beta   90.00
_cell.angle_gamma   90.00
#
_symmetry.space_group_name_H-M   'P 1'
#
loop_
_entity.id
_entity.type
_entity.pdbx_description
1 polymer ?
#
loop_
_entity_poly.entity_id
_entity_poly.type
_entity_poly.pdbx_seq_one_letter_code
_entity_poly.pdbx_strand_id
1 'polypeptide(L)'
;METRGDRLKKARMDAGYTTVRAACDAFGYKYPTYAGHENGSREFDFDEAERYAKNYSVDVMWLMNGKTPAKGERAEVIDIWSRIPERDRQAALNMLRGLAKKG
;
A
#
# COMPACT_ATOMS: atom_id res chain seq x y z
N MET A 1 9.80 -13.77 10.69
CA MET A 1 9.07 -12.50 10.83
C MET A 1 9.52 -11.63 9.67
N GLU A 2 8.62 -11.08 8.85
CA GLU A 2 9.04 -10.23 7.71
C GLU A 2 9.64 -8.91 8.20
N THR A 3 10.82 -8.58 7.69
CA THR A 3 11.53 -7.32 7.99
C THR A 3 10.98 -6.16 7.17
N ARG A 4 11.41 -4.92 7.49
CA ARG A 4 11.13 -3.75 6.64
C ARG A 4 11.73 -3.91 5.23
N GLY A 5 12.93 -4.49 5.15
CA GLY A 5 13.59 -4.80 3.87
C GLY A 5 12.80 -5.80 3.03
N ASP A 6 12.24 -6.85 3.64
CA ASP A 6 11.39 -7.82 2.92
C ASP A 6 10.16 -7.16 2.30
N ARG A 7 9.51 -6.24 3.03
CA ARG A 7 8.36 -5.49 2.53
C ARG A 7 8.74 -4.49 1.44
N LEU A 8 9.89 -3.84 1.56
CA LEU A 8 10.43 -2.97 0.51
C LEU A 8 10.71 -3.76 -0.77
N LYS A 9 11.32 -4.95 -0.65
CA LYS A 9 11.54 -5.87 -1.77
C LYS A 9 10.23 -6.26 -2.43
N LYS A 10 9.22 -6.60 -1.63
CA LYS A 10 7.89 -6.94 -2.12
C LYS A 10 7.25 -5.79 -2.90
N ALA A 11 7.24 -4.58 -2.34
CA ALA A 11 6.72 -3.38 -3.01
C ALA A 11 7.42 -3.12 -4.35
N ARG A 12 8.75 -3.29 -4.39
CA ARG A 12 9.54 -3.16 -5.62
C ARG A 12 9.13 -4.16 -6.70
N MET A 13 8.99 -5.43 -6.32
CA MET A 13 8.61 -6.50 -7.25
C MET A 13 7.17 -6.33 -7.75
N ASP A 14 6.23 -5.98 -6.86
CA ASP A 14 4.82 -5.75 -7.20
C ASP A 14 4.65 -4.54 -8.15
N ALA A 15 5.53 -3.55 -8.05
CA ALA A 15 5.60 -2.41 -8.97
C ALA A 15 6.32 -2.72 -10.30
N GLY A 16 6.75 -3.96 -10.53
CA GLY A 16 7.34 -4.41 -11.80
C GLY A 16 8.85 -4.20 -11.94
N TYR A 17 9.53 -3.71 -10.91
CA TYR A 17 10.99 -3.51 -10.94
C TYR A 17 11.69 -4.79 -10.49
N THR A 18 12.10 -5.64 -11.43
CA THR A 18 12.70 -6.96 -11.12
C THR A 18 14.07 -6.87 -10.44
N THR A 19 14.80 -5.77 -10.64
CA THR A 19 16.11 -5.53 -10.03
C THR A 19 16.12 -4.27 -9.16
N VAL A 20 16.99 -4.26 -8.15
CA VAL A 20 17.26 -3.06 -7.34
C VAL A 20 17.77 -1.91 -8.21
N ARG A 21 18.59 -2.23 -9.22
CA ARG A 21 19.14 -1.24 -10.15
C ARG A 21 18.02 -0.54 -10.93
N ALA A 22 17.06 -1.30 -11.47
CA ALA A 22 15.92 -0.74 -12.20
C ALA A 22 15.11 0.25 -11.34
N ALA A 23 14.85 -0.09 -10.07
CA ALA A 23 14.19 0.81 -9.14
C ALA A 23 15.02 2.08 -8.84
N CYS A 24 16.33 1.93 -8.64
CA CYS A 24 17.21 3.06 -8.40
C CYS A 24 17.26 4.02 -9.59
N ASP A 25 17.33 3.48 -10.81
CA ASP A 25 17.36 4.28 -12.04
C ASP A 25 16.01 4.98 -12.29
N ALA A 26 14.88 4.32 -11.97
CA ALA A 26 13.54 4.90 -12.12
C ALA A 26 13.23 6.02 -11.10
N PHE A 27 13.66 5.87 -9.84
CA PHE A 27 13.31 6.77 -8.75
C PHE A 27 14.45 7.68 -8.27
N GLY A 28 15.63 7.56 -8.87
CA GLY A 28 16.80 8.36 -8.51
C GLY A 28 17.41 8.01 -7.14
N TYR A 29 17.29 6.76 -6.70
CA TYR A 29 17.90 6.33 -5.44
C TYR A 29 19.39 6.02 -5.59
N LYS A 30 20.16 6.24 -4.53
CA LYS A 30 21.54 5.74 -4.47
C LYS A 30 21.52 4.23 -4.25
N TYR A 31 22.09 3.48 -5.20
CA TYR A 31 22.11 2.01 -5.16
C TYR A 31 22.60 1.42 -3.83
N PRO A 32 23.74 1.86 -3.24
CA PRO A 32 24.22 1.25 -2.00
C PRO A 32 23.27 1.45 -0.81
N THR A 33 22.60 2.60 -0.76
CA THR A 33 21.61 2.92 0.28
C THR A 33 20.37 2.05 0.11
N TYR A 34 19.76 2.09 -1.07
CA TYR A 34 18.54 1.34 -1.33
C TYR A 34 18.75 -0.18 -1.20
N ALA A 35 19.84 -0.71 -1.76
CA ALA A 35 20.17 -2.13 -1.63
C ALA A 35 20.39 -2.54 -0.17
N GLY A 36 21.00 -1.64 0.63
CA GLY A 36 21.20 -1.86 2.06
C GLY A 36 19.91 -1.92 2.87
N HIS A 37 18.93 -1.10 2.51
CA HIS A 37 17.59 -1.11 3.10
C HIS A 37 16.81 -2.36 2.73
N GLU A 38 16.89 -2.77 1.46
CA GLU A 38 16.14 -3.93 1.00
C GLU A 38 16.72 -5.26 1.50
N ASN A 39 18.05 -5.37 1.62
CA ASN A 39 18.71 -6.58 2.11
C ASN A 39 18.82 -6.65 3.64
N GLY A 40 18.35 -5.63 4.36
CA GLY A 40 18.35 -5.57 5.82
C GLY A 40 19.71 -5.30 6.46
N SER A 41 20.74 -4.94 5.69
CA SER A 41 22.03 -4.50 6.26
C SER A 41 21.94 -3.13 6.93
N ARG A 42 20.93 -2.33 6.58
CA ARG A 42 20.59 -1.05 7.20
C ARG A 42 19.07 -0.94 7.32
N GLU A 43 18.58 -0.46 8.45
CA GLU A 43 17.19 -0.06 8.58
C GLU A 43 16.98 1.30 7.90
N PHE A 44 15.77 1.53 7.40
CA PHE A 44 15.34 2.85 6.93
C PHE A 44 14.36 3.50 7.92
N ASP A 45 14.40 4.83 7.97
CA ASP A 45 13.53 5.62 8.83
C ASP A 45 12.16 5.90 8.18
N PHE A 46 11.35 6.71 8.86
CA PHE A 46 10.00 7.04 8.38
C PHE A 46 10.03 7.92 7.12
N ASP A 47 10.96 8.86 7.01
CA ASP A 47 11.08 9.76 5.85
C ASP A 47 11.48 8.98 4.60
N GLU A 48 12.38 8.02 4.75
CA GLU A 48 12.76 7.08 3.70
C GLU A 48 11.59 6.15 3.34
N ALA A 49 10.85 5.67 4.34
CA ALA A 49 9.65 4.87 4.12
C ALA A 49 8.58 5.63 3.34
N GLU A 50 8.34 6.90 3.64
CA GLU A 50 7.38 7.74 2.90
C GLU A 50 7.78 7.88 1.43
N ARG A 51 9.07 8.10 1.15
CA ARG A 51 9.58 8.18 -0.21
C ARG A 51 9.38 6.88 -0.98
N TYR A 52 9.66 5.74 -0.36
CA TYR A 52 9.43 4.42 -0.96
C TYR A 52 7.95 4.15 -1.18
N ALA A 53 7.12 4.40 -0.16
CA ALA A 53 5.68 4.21 -0.19
C ALA A 53 5.02 5.01 -1.32
N LYS A 54 5.39 6.28 -1.48
CA LYS A 54 4.91 7.14 -2.56
C LYS A 54 5.26 6.57 -3.94
N ASN A 55 6.52 6.17 -4.14
CA ASN A 55 7.00 5.71 -5.45
C ASN A 55 6.45 4.33 -5.84
N TYR A 56 6.18 3.47 -4.85
CA TYR A 56 5.57 2.15 -5.07
C TYR A 56 4.06 2.11 -4.91
N SER A 57 3.43 3.25 -4.59
CA SER A 57 1.98 3.32 -4.32
C SER A 57 1.50 2.32 -3.26
N VAL A 58 2.31 2.13 -2.22
CA VAL A 58 1.97 1.30 -1.05
C VAL A 58 1.77 2.17 0.17
N ASP A 59 1.14 1.63 1.21
CA ASP A 59 0.95 2.32 2.47
C ASP A 59 2.28 2.39 3.28
N VAL A 60 2.60 3.57 3.82
CA VAL A 60 3.83 3.80 4.59
C VAL A 60 3.85 3.01 5.90
N MET A 61 2.69 2.87 6.56
CA MET A 61 2.60 2.11 7.81
C MET A 61 2.78 0.61 7.54
N TRP A 62 2.20 0.10 6.45
CA TRP A 62 2.46 -1.25 5.98
C TRP A 62 3.96 -1.48 5.76
N LEU A 63 4.66 -0.56 5.10
CA LEU A 63 6.09 -0.68 4.90
C LEU A 63 6.87 -0.70 6.24
N MET A 64 6.51 0.17 7.17
CA MET A 64 7.19 0.33 8.47
C MET A 64 6.96 -0.83 9.44
N ASN A 65 5.74 -1.34 9.54
CA ASN A 65 5.36 -2.28 10.60
C ASN A 65 4.59 -3.53 10.12
N GLY A 66 4.37 -3.66 8.81
CA GLY A 66 3.66 -4.80 8.20
C GLY A 66 2.14 -4.75 8.36
N LYS A 67 1.60 -3.71 8.99
CA LYS A 67 0.15 -3.51 9.15
C LYS A 67 -0.28 -2.45 8.15
N THR A 68 -1.04 -2.87 7.14
CA THR A 68 -1.91 -1.92 6.45
C THR A 68 -2.85 -1.31 7.49
N PRO A 69 -3.07 0.01 7.49
CA PRO A 69 -4.22 0.55 8.20
C PRO A 69 -5.43 -0.25 7.73
N ALA A 70 -6.31 -0.63 8.67
CA ALA A 70 -7.62 -1.14 8.28
C ALA A 70 -8.13 -0.17 7.21
N LYS A 71 -8.45 -0.67 6.01
CA LYS A 71 -9.04 0.15 4.94
C LYS A 71 -10.10 1.00 5.66
N GLY A 72 -9.91 2.32 5.72
CA GLY A 72 -10.83 3.15 6.49
C GLY A 72 -12.25 2.86 6.04
N GLU A 73 -13.26 3.02 6.90
CA GLU A 73 -14.64 2.58 6.63
C GLU A 73 -15.13 2.96 5.22
N ARG A 74 -14.71 4.13 4.70
CA ARG A 74 -14.96 4.57 3.32
C ARG A 74 -14.37 3.65 2.24
N ALA A 75 -13.11 3.23 2.37
CA ALA A 75 -12.45 2.32 1.43
C ALA A 75 -13.04 0.91 1.50
N GLU A 76 -13.50 0.47 2.67
CA GLU A 76 -14.24 -0.78 2.82
C GLU A 76 -15.61 -0.70 2.13
N VAL A 77 -16.35 0.41 2.30
CA VAL A 77 -17.62 0.63 1.58
C VAL A 77 -17.42 0.61 0.07
N ILE A 78 -16.35 1.22 -0.45
CA ILE A 78 -16.03 1.22 -1.89
C ILE A 78 -15.69 -0.21 -2.37
N ASP A 79 -14.91 -0.96 -1.60
CA ASP A 79 -14.55 -2.34 -1.92
C ASP A 79 -15.79 -3.25 -1.94
N ILE A 80 -16.65 -3.15 -0.93
CA ILE A 80 -17.93 -3.85 -0.87
C ILE A 80 -18.78 -3.48 -2.10
N TRP A 81 -18.93 -2.18 -2.40
CA TRP A 81 -19.71 -1.69 -3.54
C TRP A 81 -19.24 -2.29 -4.88
N SER A 82 -17.92 -2.41 -5.07
CA SER A 82 -17.34 -2.98 -6.30
C SER A 82 -17.72 -4.45 -6.54
N ARG A 83 -18.06 -5.19 -5.47
CA ARG A 83 -18.41 -6.62 -5.52
C ARG A 83 -19.92 -6.87 -5.61
N ILE A 84 -20.74 -5.83 -5.50
CA ILE A 84 -22.20 -5.96 -5.61
C ILE A 84 -22.59 -6.06 -7.10
N PRO A 85 -23.30 -7.14 -7.51
CA PRO A 85 -23.83 -7.24 -8.87
C PRO A 85 -24.74 -6.06 -9.22
N GLU A 86 -24.75 -5.63 -10.48
CA GLU A 86 -25.47 -4.41 -10.89
C GLU A 86 -26.96 -4.43 -10.50
N ARG A 87 -27.59 -5.61 -10.62
CA ARG A 87 -28.99 -5.85 -10.23
C ARG A 87 -29.29 -5.57 -8.75
N ASP A 88 -28.27 -5.70 -7.89
CA ASP A 88 -28.40 -5.60 -6.43
C ASP A 88 -27.96 -4.21 -5.91
N ARG A 89 -27.29 -3.39 -6.75
CA ARG A 89 -26.79 -2.06 -6.35
C ARG A 89 -27.90 -1.11 -5.92
N GLN A 90 -29.07 -1.17 -6.55
CA GLN A 90 -30.18 -0.28 -6.19
C GLN A 90 -30.74 -0.60 -4.80
N ALA A 91 -30.82 -1.88 -4.43
CA ALA A 91 -31.24 -2.31 -3.10
C ALA A 91 -30.22 -1.86 -2.04
N ALA A 92 -28.92 -2.02 -2.31
CA ALA A 92 -27.84 -1.54 -1.44
C ALA A 92 -27.90 -0.02 -1.23
N LEU A 93 -28.11 0.76 -2.31
CA LEU A 93 -28.29 2.22 -2.24
C LEU A 93 -29.47 2.63 -1.34
N ASN A 94 -30.59 1.93 -1.45
CA ASN A 94 -31.77 2.21 -0.64
C ASN A 94 -31.52 1.92 0.84
N MET A 95 -30.80 0.84 1.16
CA MET A 95 -30.41 0.51 2.53
C MET A 95 -29.50 1.58 3.14
N LEU A 96 -28.45 2.00 2.41
CA LEU A 96 -27.53 3.05 2.86
C LEU A 96 -28.26 4.38 3.11
N ARG A 97 -29.17 4.77 2.19
CA ARG A 97 -30.00 5.97 2.36
C ARG A 97 -30.92 5.87 3.57
N GLY A 98 -31.48 4.69 3.85
CA GLY A 98 -32.32 4.45 5.02
C GLY A 98 -31.54 4.60 6.33
N LEU A 99 -30.30 4.12 6.38
CA LEU A 99 -29.41 4.28 7.53
C LEU A 99 -29.01 5.75 7.74
N ALA A 100 -28.66 6.46 6.67
CA ALA A 100 -28.24 7.87 6.74
C ALA A 100 -29.35 8.83 7.23
N LYS A 101 -30.63 8.50 7.01
CA LYS A 101 -31.77 9.31 7.47
C LYS A 101 -32.16 9.07 8.93
N LYS A 102 -31.61 8.03 9.56
CA LYS A 102 -31.93 7.63 10.94
C LYS A 102 -31.02 8.28 12.00
N GLY A 103 -30.00 9.02 11.57
CA GLY A 103 -29.10 9.79 12.42
C GLY A 103 -29.52 11.24 12.57
#